data_AF-A0A4R6S0I4-F1
#
_entry.id   AF-A0A4R6S0I4-F1
#
_cell.length_a   1.000
_cell.length_b   1.000
_cell.length_c   1.000
_cell.angle_alpha   90.00
_cell.angle_beta   90.00
_cell.angle_gamma   90.00
#
_symmetry.space_group_name_H-M   'P 1'
#
loop_
_entity.id
_entity.type
_entity.pdbx_description
1 polymer ?
#
loop_
_entity_poly.entity_id
_entity_poly.type
_entity_poly.pdbx_seq_one_letter_code
_entity_poly.pdbx_strand_id
1 'polypeptide(L)'
;MTHTTEQSGKPDSRGSAPVDTPTDTPAISVAGAYKVFGRRPREVVKRLRNGLSREQLRSQGTAAVIDASFDVQPGEIFVVMGLSGSGKSTLIRMLNGLNDTTDGSIKVFGTEVVGLGTAELRDLRRDRMSMVFQHFALLPHRTVIDNVAYGLELQGVAPADRRERAQHWLERVGLSGWEERLPGELSGGMQQRVGIARAFAADTDVLLMDEAFSALDPLIRREMQEQLVELQQELKKTIVFITHDLNEAMFLGDRIAVMRDGRIVQVGTPNDILTDPANDYVAQFVQDVDRARVLTAGDVMEPPRAVVPGSAGPRTALRTMRDLQTSACFVTTGARTLLGVVRDKDVLRQVREGGTDLKDVLRPTPSVVRPDQVISDLFEMAVESPLPVAVIDDQDRLIGVVPRVTLLAALTDLPAITTEIPVIEPLPTVTSAMITETLATTHLESAAEAVAAGSEEAL
;
A
#
# COMPACT_ATOMS: atom_id res chain seq x y z
N MET A 1 -30.90 -11.69 -55.25
CA MET A 1 -31.63 -10.43 -55.00
C MET A 1 -33.00 -10.84 -54.47
N THR A 2 -33.43 -10.58 -53.23
CA THR A 2 -32.92 -9.74 -52.14
C THR A 2 -33.65 -10.17 -50.87
N HIS A 3 -32.95 -10.13 -49.73
CA HIS A 3 -33.47 -10.30 -48.38
C HIS A 3 -34.58 -9.30 -48.04
N THR A 4 -35.49 -9.66 -47.12
CA THR A 4 -35.86 -8.81 -45.96
C THR A 4 -36.50 -9.69 -44.88
N THR A 5 -35.76 -9.93 -43.79
CA THR A 5 -36.25 -10.48 -42.54
C THR A 5 -36.15 -9.35 -41.53
N GLU A 6 -37.29 -8.89 -41.00
CA GLU A 6 -37.34 -7.90 -39.92
C GLU A 6 -36.83 -8.53 -38.61
N GLN A 7 -35.69 -8.02 -38.13
CA GLN A 7 -35.18 -8.31 -36.78
C GLN A 7 -35.76 -7.29 -35.80
N SER A 8 -36.50 -7.82 -34.83
CA SER A 8 -36.94 -7.16 -33.61
C SER A 8 -35.76 -6.52 -32.86
N GLY A 9 -35.93 -5.25 -32.49
CA GLY A 9 -34.92 -4.42 -31.84
C GLY A 9 -34.53 -4.89 -30.44
N LYS A 10 -33.22 -4.85 -30.17
CA LYS A 10 -32.61 -4.90 -28.84
C LYS A 10 -33.16 -3.74 -27.97
N PRO A 11 -33.40 -3.94 -26.67
CA PRO A 11 -33.60 -2.82 -25.77
C PRO A 11 -32.26 -2.11 -25.52
N ASP A 12 -32.24 -0.80 -25.73
CA ASP A 12 -31.11 0.07 -25.44
C ASP A 12 -30.72 -0.04 -23.96
N SER A 13 -29.50 -0.54 -23.73
CA SER A 13 -28.77 -0.36 -22.49
C SER A 13 -28.51 1.14 -22.31
N ARG A 14 -29.33 1.82 -21.50
CA ARG A 14 -28.97 3.13 -20.96
C ARG A 14 -27.82 2.91 -19.98
N GLY A 15 -26.60 2.85 -20.51
CA GLY A 15 -25.42 3.23 -19.75
C GLY A 15 -25.65 4.65 -19.24
N SER A 16 -25.40 4.89 -17.96
CA SER A 16 -25.26 6.24 -17.45
C SER A 16 -24.25 6.95 -18.34
N ALA A 17 -24.70 7.97 -19.06
CA ALA A 17 -23.78 8.83 -19.78
C ALA A 17 -22.79 9.39 -18.74
N PRO A 18 -21.47 9.34 -19.00
CA PRO A 18 -20.53 10.05 -18.14
C PRO A 18 -20.98 11.51 -18.15
N VAL A 19 -21.38 12.02 -17.00
CA VAL A 19 -21.51 13.46 -16.81
C VAL A 19 -20.12 14.00 -17.04
N ASP A 20 -19.93 14.72 -18.16
CA ASP A 20 -18.71 15.46 -18.49
C ASP A 20 -18.40 16.41 -17.32
N THR A 21 -17.72 15.86 -16.34
CA THR A 21 -17.19 16.57 -15.19
C THR A 21 -15.83 17.06 -15.66
N PRO A 22 -15.54 18.38 -15.62
CA PRO A 22 -14.25 18.88 -16.06
C PRO A 22 -13.14 18.10 -15.34
N THR A 23 -12.14 17.68 -16.12
CA THR A 23 -11.08 16.68 -15.82
C THR A 23 -10.19 17.01 -14.61
N ASP A 24 -10.55 18.01 -13.81
CA ASP A 24 -9.79 18.58 -12.69
C ASP A 24 -10.62 18.68 -11.39
N THR A 25 -11.87 18.18 -11.38
CA THR A 25 -12.71 18.20 -10.17
C THR A 25 -12.52 16.90 -9.37
N PRO A 26 -12.07 16.97 -8.10
CA PRO A 26 -11.97 15.78 -7.27
C PRO A 26 -13.36 15.16 -7.02
N ALA A 27 -13.41 13.83 -6.96
CA ALA A 27 -14.62 13.08 -6.63
C ALA A 27 -15.09 13.38 -5.21
N ILE A 28 -14.15 13.54 -4.26
CA ILE A 28 -14.43 14.02 -2.90
C ILE A 28 -13.39 15.08 -2.54
N SER A 29 -13.85 16.22 -2.02
CA SER A 29 -12.97 17.26 -1.47
C SER A 29 -13.37 17.55 -0.04
N VAL A 30 -12.40 17.49 0.88
CA VAL A 30 -12.58 17.79 2.29
C VAL A 30 -11.67 18.96 2.63
N ALA A 31 -12.23 20.03 3.20
CA ALA A 31 -11.48 21.23 3.53
C ALA A 31 -11.75 21.67 4.98
N GLY A 32 -10.71 21.59 5.81
CA GLY A 32 -10.71 22.04 7.20
C GLY A 32 -11.84 21.43 8.04
N ALA A 33 -12.16 20.16 7.82
CA ALA A 33 -13.32 19.51 8.42
C ALA A 33 -13.08 19.13 9.89
N TYR A 34 -14.08 19.42 10.73
CA TYR A 34 -14.10 19.07 12.14
C TYR A 34 -15.34 18.26 12.51
N LYS A 35 -15.14 17.29 13.40
CA LYS A 35 -16.21 16.64 14.15
C LYS A 35 -15.91 16.63 15.63
N VAL A 36 -16.77 17.30 16.39
CA VAL A 36 -16.77 17.24 17.85
C VAL A 36 -18.09 16.71 18.36
N PHE A 37 -18.04 15.68 19.20
CA PHE A 37 -19.19 15.20 19.96
C PHE A 37 -19.23 15.89 21.32
N GLY A 38 -20.43 16.21 21.82
CA GLY A 38 -20.62 16.81 23.14
C GLY A 38 -21.57 18.01 23.11
N ARG A 39 -21.65 18.72 24.24
CA ARG A 39 -22.64 19.78 24.45
C ARG A 39 -22.34 21.09 23.70
N ARG A 40 -21.06 21.42 23.51
CA ARG A 40 -20.62 22.70 22.90
C ARG A 40 -19.57 22.49 21.81
N PRO A 41 -19.92 21.79 20.72
CA PRO A 41 -18.95 21.35 19.72
C PRO A 41 -18.24 22.53 19.01
N ARG A 42 -18.97 23.62 18.70
CA ARG A 42 -18.39 24.83 18.10
C ARG A 42 -17.42 25.57 19.02
N GLU A 43 -17.63 25.54 20.33
CA GLU A 43 -16.70 26.16 21.29
C GLU A 43 -15.38 25.38 21.35
N VAL A 44 -15.47 24.04 21.34
CA VAL A 44 -14.30 23.15 21.28
C VAL A 44 -13.50 23.39 20.00
N VAL A 45 -14.16 23.53 18.83
CA VAL A 45 -13.46 23.86 17.56
C VAL A 45 -12.68 25.18 17.68
N LYS A 46 -13.29 26.24 18.23
CA LYS A 46 -12.58 27.51 18.44
C LYS A 46 -11.35 27.35 19.31
N ARG A 47 -11.44 26.57 20.39
CA ARG A 47 -10.30 26.31 21.29
C ARG A 47 -9.21 25.47 20.63
N LEU A 48 -9.57 24.48 19.82
CA LEU A 48 -8.62 23.68 19.02
C LEU A 48 -7.87 24.55 18.01
N ARG A 49 -8.56 25.48 17.34
CA ARG A 49 -7.92 26.46 16.43
C ARG A 49 -6.95 27.40 17.15
N ASN A 50 -7.22 27.70 18.42
CA ASN A 50 -6.33 28.50 19.27
C ASN A 50 -5.16 27.69 19.87
N GLY A 51 -4.92 26.46 19.42
CA GLY A 51 -3.75 25.67 19.79
C GLY A 51 -3.92 24.78 21.03
N LEU A 52 -5.11 24.69 21.63
CA LEU A 52 -5.34 23.72 22.70
C LEU A 52 -5.34 22.30 22.15
N SER A 53 -4.84 21.35 22.94
CA SER A 53 -4.78 19.95 22.54
C SER A 53 -6.14 19.24 22.70
N ARG A 54 -6.32 18.16 21.93
CA ARG A 54 -7.47 17.25 22.05
C ARG A 54 -7.65 16.76 23.50
N GLU A 55 -6.55 16.46 24.17
CA GLU A 55 -6.55 15.92 25.54
C GLU A 55 -7.04 16.94 26.56
N GLN A 56 -6.61 18.19 26.46
CA GLN A 56 -7.06 19.29 27.33
C GLN A 56 -8.56 19.57 27.22
N LEU A 57 -9.18 19.23 26.09
CA LEU A 57 -10.58 19.50 25.79
C LEU A 57 -11.51 18.30 26.01
N ARG A 58 -10.98 17.13 26.41
CA ARG A 58 -11.76 15.90 26.64
C ARG A 58 -12.96 16.09 27.57
N SER A 59 -12.85 16.95 28.59
CA SER A 59 -13.95 17.23 29.54
C SER A 59 -15.09 18.05 28.94
N GLN A 60 -14.85 18.73 27.82
CA GLN A 60 -15.80 19.64 27.15
C GLN A 60 -16.44 19.01 25.91
N GLY A 61 -15.80 17.98 25.34
CA GLY A 61 -16.29 17.19 24.22
C GLY A 61 -15.22 16.28 23.64
N THR A 62 -15.64 15.32 22.82
CA THR A 62 -14.75 14.41 22.12
C THR A 62 -14.55 14.89 20.70
N ALA A 63 -13.39 15.51 20.43
CA ALA A 63 -12.98 15.83 19.07
C ALA A 63 -12.51 14.54 18.37
N ALA A 64 -13.27 14.10 17.36
CA ALA A 64 -13.05 12.86 16.63
C ALA A 64 -12.36 13.10 15.29
N VAL A 65 -12.66 14.21 14.62
CA VAL A 65 -11.96 14.67 13.42
C VAL A 65 -11.58 16.13 13.64
N ILE A 66 -10.33 16.49 13.34
CA ILE A 66 -9.73 17.77 13.66
C ILE A 66 -8.96 18.24 12.43
N ASP A 67 -9.50 19.26 11.76
CA ASP A 67 -8.84 19.95 10.65
C ASP A 67 -8.43 19.02 9.50
N ALA A 68 -9.30 18.06 9.16
CA ALA A 68 -9.02 17.14 8.06
C ALA A 68 -9.15 17.88 6.72
N SER A 69 -8.12 17.79 5.88
CA SER A 69 -8.12 18.34 4.52
C SER A 69 -7.44 17.36 3.57
N PHE A 70 -8.14 16.97 2.50
CA PHE A 70 -7.63 16.10 1.44
C PHE A 70 -8.62 16.06 0.26
N ASP A 71 -8.10 15.69 -0.90
CA ASP A 71 -8.89 15.44 -2.10
C ASP A 71 -8.74 13.98 -2.52
N VAL A 72 -9.85 13.41 -3.01
CA VAL A 72 -9.93 12.08 -3.61
C VAL A 72 -10.23 12.20 -5.09
N GLN A 73 -9.36 11.66 -5.93
CA GLN A 73 -9.48 11.71 -7.38
C GLN A 73 -10.48 10.66 -7.92
N PRO A 74 -11.18 10.96 -9.03
CA PRO A 74 -12.05 9.98 -9.66
C PRO A 74 -11.30 8.69 -10.03
N GLY A 75 -11.84 7.54 -9.63
CA GLY A 75 -11.28 6.23 -9.99
C GLY A 75 -10.05 5.79 -9.19
N GLU A 76 -9.68 6.53 -8.13
CA GLU A 76 -8.63 6.10 -7.20
C GLU A 76 -9.20 5.33 -6.00
N ILE A 77 -8.38 4.44 -5.44
CA ILE A 77 -8.57 3.86 -4.10
C ILE A 77 -7.79 4.72 -3.10
N PHE A 78 -8.52 5.54 -2.35
CA PHE A 78 -7.99 6.36 -1.28
C PHE A 78 -8.16 5.66 0.06
N VAL A 79 -7.05 5.22 0.66
CA VAL A 79 -7.07 4.51 1.93
C VAL A 79 -6.89 5.49 3.08
N VAL A 80 -7.75 5.40 4.11
CA VAL A 80 -7.57 6.09 5.39
C VAL A 80 -7.17 5.07 6.44
N MET A 81 -5.94 5.18 6.93
CA MET A 81 -5.37 4.25 7.91
C MET A 81 -5.13 4.91 9.27
N GLY A 82 -4.91 4.08 10.29
CA GLY A 82 -4.53 4.51 11.63
C GLY A 82 -5.12 3.64 12.73
N LEU A 83 -4.73 3.87 13.97
CA LEU A 83 -5.18 3.06 15.11
C LEU A 83 -6.68 3.21 15.40
N SER A 84 -7.20 2.27 16.19
CA SER A 84 -8.54 2.41 16.78
C SER A 84 -8.65 3.74 17.55
N GLY A 85 -9.78 4.43 17.40
CA GLY A 85 -10.01 5.73 18.04
C GLY A 85 -9.33 6.94 17.39
N SER A 86 -8.62 6.77 16.27
CA SER A 86 -8.02 7.89 15.53
C SER A 86 -9.02 8.77 14.77
N GLY A 87 -10.26 8.30 14.58
CA GLY A 87 -11.35 9.07 13.97
C GLY A 87 -11.78 8.62 12.56
N LYS A 88 -11.13 7.60 11.97
CA LYS A 88 -11.37 7.13 10.59
C LYS A 88 -12.85 6.87 10.29
N SER A 89 -13.49 6.01 11.08
CA SER A 89 -14.89 5.66 10.88
C SER A 89 -15.84 6.84 11.17
N THR A 90 -15.38 7.87 11.89
CA THR A 90 -16.14 9.12 12.01
C THR A 90 -16.02 9.94 10.73
N LEU A 91 -14.81 10.05 10.16
CA LEU A 91 -14.54 10.75 8.91
C LEU A 91 -15.37 10.18 7.75
N ILE A 92 -15.37 8.86 7.52
CA ILE A 92 -16.16 8.27 6.42
C ILE A 92 -17.67 8.49 6.57
N ARG A 93 -18.17 8.50 7.83
CA ARG A 93 -19.58 8.81 8.11
C ARG A 93 -19.89 10.28 7.87
N MET A 94 -18.92 11.18 8.00
CA MET A 94 -19.08 12.58 7.59
C MET A 94 -19.14 12.71 6.07
N LEU A 95 -18.33 11.96 5.32
CA LEU A 95 -18.38 11.94 3.86
C LEU A 95 -19.78 11.54 3.35
N ASN A 96 -20.38 10.53 3.98
CA ASN A 96 -21.74 10.06 3.68
C ASN A 96 -22.86 10.96 4.26
N GLY A 97 -22.52 11.98 5.07
CA GLY A 97 -23.49 12.80 5.78
C GLY A 97 -24.29 12.07 6.87
N LEU A 98 -23.85 10.89 7.33
CA LEU A 98 -24.42 10.17 8.48
C LEU A 98 -24.08 10.84 9.80
N ASN A 99 -22.90 11.46 9.87
CA ASN A 99 -22.50 12.34 10.95
C ASN A 99 -22.46 13.79 10.43
N ASP A 100 -23.03 14.72 11.19
CA ASP A 100 -22.94 16.15 10.89
C ASP A 100 -21.52 16.67 11.04
N THR A 101 -21.09 17.53 10.13
CA THR A 101 -19.81 18.24 10.20
C THR A 101 -19.94 19.45 11.12
N THR A 102 -19.09 19.55 12.14
CA THR A 102 -19.14 20.64 13.12
C THR A 102 -18.67 21.97 12.52
N ASP A 103 -17.65 21.92 11.67
CA ASP A 103 -17.05 23.05 10.96
C ASP A 103 -16.25 22.52 9.74
N GLY A 104 -16.01 23.35 8.73
CA GLY A 104 -15.37 22.97 7.46
C GLY A 104 -16.36 22.60 6.34
N SER A 105 -15.83 22.10 5.23
CA SER A 105 -16.56 21.77 4.00
C SER A 105 -16.25 20.34 3.54
N ILE A 106 -17.26 19.68 2.98
CA ILE A 106 -17.16 18.36 2.37
C ILE A 106 -17.96 18.42 1.08
N LYS A 107 -17.31 18.15 -0.06
CA LYS A 107 -17.95 18.16 -1.37
C LYS A 107 -17.79 16.81 -2.04
N VAL A 108 -18.84 16.34 -2.70
CA VAL A 108 -18.80 15.12 -3.52
C VAL A 108 -19.23 15.48 -4.94
N PHE A 109 -18.32 15.28 -5.90
CA PHE A 109 -18.44 15.77 -7.28
C PHE A 109 -18.93 17.22 -7.34
N GLY A 110 -18.30 18.08 -6.53
CA GLY A 110 -18.63 19.51 -6.42
C GLY A 110 -19.88 19.85 -5.60
N THR A 111 -20.71 18.86 -5.22
CA THR A 111 -21.91 19.09 -4.39
C THR A 111 -21.53 19.17 -2.93
N GLU A 112 -21.78 20.32 -2.28
CA GLU A 112 -21.55 20.51 -0.84
C GLU A 112 -22.48 19.60 -0.05
N VAL A 113 -21.91 18.77 0.85
CA VAL A 113 -22.64 17.87 1.75
C VAL A 113 -23.09 18.61 3.01
N VAL A 114 -22.27 19.55 3.48
CA VAL A 114 -22.52 20.29 4.72
C VAL A 114 -23.69 21.24 4.54
N GLY A 115 -24.77 21.01 5.29
CA GLY A 115 -25.96 21.85 5.25
C GLY A 115 -27.02 21.45 4.21
N LEU A 116 -26.81 20.35 3.47
CA LEU A 116 -27.84 19.79 2.59
C LEU A 116 -29.12 19.44 3.36
N GLY A 117 -30.27 19.64 2.70
CA GLY A 117 -31.54 19.17 3.22
C GLY A 117 -31.62 17.64 3.24
N THR A 118 -32.45 17.09 4.12
CA THR A 118 -32.61 15.63 4.28
C THR A 118 -33.03 14.92 2.98
N ALA A 119 -33.79 15.60 2.12
CA ALA A 119 -34.21 15.05 0.81
C ALA A 119 -33.02 14.97 -0.15
N GLU A 120 -32.31 16.07 -0.34
CA GLU A 120 -31.14 16.15 -1.22
C GLU A 120 -30.02 15.19 -0.78
N LEU A 121 -29.81 15.05 0.53
CA LEU A 121 -28.85 14.10 1.09
C LEU A 121 -29.27 12.64 0.86
N ARG A 122 -30.58 12.34 0.72
CA ARG A 122 -31.03 10.99 0.30
C ARG A 122 -30.78 10.75 -1.18
N ASP A 123 -31.00 11.76 -2.02
CA ASP A 123 -30.78 11.64 -3.47
C ASP A 123 -29.29 11.47 -3.76
N LEU A 124 -28.42 12.27 -3.13
CA LEU A 124 -26.95 12.10 -3.21
C LEU A 124 -26.50 10.67 -2.86
N ARG A 125 -27.04 10.11 -1.77
CA ARG A 125 -26.73 8.75 -1.31
C ARG A 125 -27.33 7.66 -2.18
N ARG A 126 -28.46 7.92 -2.83
CA ARG A 126 -29.09 6.96 -3.73
C ARG A 126 -28.33 6.86 -5.05
N ASP A 127 -27.85 8.00 -5.54
CA ASP A 127 -27.38 8.12 -6.92
C ASP A 127 -25.85 8.09 -7.03
N ARG A 128 -25.12 8.55 -6.00
CA ARG A 128 -23.67 8.80 -6.11
C ARG A 128 -22.81 8.06 -5.08
N MET A 129 -23.38 7.55 -3.98
CA MET A 129 -22.60 6.92 -2.91
C MET A 129 -23.16 5.57 -2.48
N SER A 130 -22.29 4.60 -2.30
CA SER A 130 -22.61 3.35 -1.62
C SER A 130 -21.69 3.15 -0.42
N MET A 131 -22.18 2.46 0.62
CA MET A 131 -21.41 2.22 1.83
C MET A 131 -21.38 0.74 2.19
N VAL A 132 -20.18 0.24 2.47
CA VAL A 132 -19.92 -1.07 3.08
C VAL A 132 -19.52 -0.84 4.54
N PHE A 133 -20.30 -1.42 5.45
CA PHE A 133 -20.10 -1.26 6.89
C PHE A 133 -19.22 -2.38 7.46
N GLN A 134 -18.54 -2.08 8.58
CA GLN A 134 -17.74 -3.04 9.34
C GLN A 134 -18.55 -4.25 9.83
N HIS A 135 -19.80 -4.01 10.25
CA HIS A 135 -20.78 -5.05 10.48
C HIS A 135 -21.73 -5.08 9.30
N PHE A 136 -21.94 -6.27 8.71
CA PHE A 136 -22.53 -6.53 7.39
C PHE A 136 -23.79 -5.70 7.04
N ALA A 137 -24.54 -5.27 8.07
CA ALA A 137 -25.72 -4.41 7.95
C ALA A 137 -26.70 -4.94 6.92
N LEU A 138 -26.79 -6.26 6.81
CA LEU A 138 -27.75 -6.95 5.96
C LEU A 138 -29.13 -6.89 6.61
N LEU A 139 -30.16 -6.80 5.80
CA LEU A 139 -31.55 -6.85 6.21
C LEU A 139 -31.87 -8.32 6.54
N PRO A 140 -32.06 -8.68 7.81
CA PRO A 140 -32.15 -10.10 8.22
C PRO A 140 -33.45 -10.77 7.77
N HIS A 141 -34.46 -9.97 7.42
CA HIS A 141 -35.77 -10.39 6.96
C HIS A 141 -35.89 -10.42 5.42
N ARG A 142 -34.78 -10.20 4.70
CA ARG A 142 -34.71 -10.25 3.24
C ARG A 142 -33.72 -11.32 2.81
N THR A 143 -33.95 -11.92 1.65
CA THR A 143 -33.02 -12.89 1.05
C THR A 143 -31.71 -12.22 0.65
N VAL A 144 -30.70 -13.03 0.34
CA VAL A 144 -29.41 -12.55 -0.17
C VAL A 144 -29.59 -11.71 -1.44
N ILE A 145 -30.37 -12.19 -2.40
CA ILE A 145 -30.60 -11.45 -3.65
C ILE A 145 -31.39 -10.15 -3.43
N ASP A 146 -32.35 -10.14 -2.51
CA ASP A 146 -33.09 -8.93 -2.16
C ASP A 146 -32.24 -7.91 -1.40
N ASN A 147 -31.25 -8.38 -0.63
CA ASN A 147 -30.26 -7.51 0.00
C ASN A 147 -29.40 -6.82 -1.06
N VAL A 148 -28.91 -7.58 -2.06
CA VAL A 148 -28.08 -7.03 -3.15
C VAL A 148 -28.90 -6.08 -4.04
N ALA A 149 -30.15 -6.43 -4.35
CA ALA A 149 -31.04 -5.60 -5.17
C ALA A 149 -31.59 -4.35 -4.45
N TYR A 150 -31.33 -4.18 -3.15
CA TYR A 150 -31.97 -3.14 -2.34
C TYR A 150 -31.66 -1.72 -2.83
N GLY A 151 -30.43 -1.42 -3.23
CA GLY A 151 -30.07 -0.09 -3.76
C GLY A 151 -30.84 0.24 -5.04
N LEU A 152 -30.93 -0.74 -5.96
CA LEU A 152 -31.67 -0.65 -7.21
C LEU A 152 -33.18 -0.49 -6.99
N GLU A 153 -33.74 -1.15 -5.96
CA GLU A 153 -35.14 -0.94 -5.53
C GLU A 153 -35.39 0.52 -5.12
N LEU A 154 -34.49 1.12 -4.35
CA LEU A 154 -34.60 2.52 -3.93
C LEU A 154 -34.42 3.50 -5.09
N GLN A 155 -33.66 3.13 -6.12
CA GLN A 155 -33.52 3.87 -7.38
C GLN A 155 -34.75 3.73 -8.30
N GLY A 156 -35.70 2.84 -7.98
CA GLY A 156 -36.89 2.62 -8.79
C GLY A 156 -36.67 1.73 -10.01
N VAL A 157 -35.59 0.94 -10.03
CA VAL A 157 -35.31 -0.01 -11.10
C VAL A 157 -36.35 -1.14 -11.09
N ALA A 158 -36.79 -1.57 -12.29
CA ALA A 158 -37.81 -2.58 -12.45
C ALA A 158 -37.41 -3.92 -11.78
N PRO A 159 -38.36 -4.70 -11.23
CA PRO A 159 -38.06 -5.93 -10.48
C PRO A 159 -37.24 -6.97 -11.25
N ALA A 160 -37.47 -7.11 -12.56
CA ALA A 160 -36.71 -8.06 -13.39
C ALA A 160 -35.25 -7.61 -13.52
N ASP A 161 -35.03 -6.37 -13.98
CA ASP A 161 -33.70 -5.80 -14.21
C ASP A 161 -32.86 -5.76 -12.93
N ARG A 162 -33.46 -5.37 -11.79
CA ARG A 162 -32.71 -5.32 -10.53
C ARG A 162 -32.31 -6.70 -10.05
N ARG A 163 -33.12 -7.73 -10.30
CA ARG A 163 -32.81 -9.12 -9.91
C ARG A 163 -31.71 -9.70 -10.79
N GLU A 164 -31.74 -9.43 -12.09
CA GLU A 164 -30.68 -9.81 -13.03
C GLU A 164 -29.33 -9.18 -12.62
N ARG A 165 -29.30 -7.86 -12.37
CA ARG A 165 -28.08 -7.17 -11.92
C ARG A 165 -27.58 -7.70 -10.58
N ALA A 166 -28.49 -7.96 -9.63
CA ALA A 166 -28.11 -8.53 -8.34
C ALA A 166 -27.52 -9.95 -8.49
N GLN A 167 -28.08 -10.78 -9.36
CA GLN A 167 -27.57 -12.11 -9.66
C GLN A 167 -26.17 -12.05 -10.28
N HIS A 168 -25.96 -11.13 -11.25
CA HIS A 168 -24.64 -10.92 -11.84
C HIS A 168 -23.57 -10.61 -10.79
N TRP A 169 -23.87 -9.71 -9.83
CA TRP A 169 -22.94 -9.38 -8.76
C TRP A 169 -22.73 -10.51 -7.76
N LEU A 170 -23.78 -11.30 -7.46
CA LEU A 170 -23.64 -12.49 -6.61
C LEU A 170 -22.75 -13.55 -7.24
N GLU A 171 -22.83 -13.75 -8.56
CA GLU A 171 -21.95 -14.66 -9.29
C GLU A 171 -20.49 -14.18 -9.22
N ARG A 172 -20.26 -12.87 -9.45
CA ARG A 172 -18.92 -12.26 -9.39
C ARG A 172 -18.24 -12.42 -8.03
N VAL A 173 -19.01 -12.35 -6.93
CA VAL A 173 -18.48 -12.57 -5.58
C VAL A 173 -18.54 -14.04 -5.12
N GLY A 174 -18.81 -14.99 -6.03
CA GLY A 174 -18.78 -16.42 -5.74
C GLY A 174 -19.90 -16.92 -4.82
N LEU A 175 -21.07 -16.29 -4.88
CA LEU A 175 -22.26 -16.65 -4.08
C LEU A 175 -23.41 -17.25 -4.92
N SER A 176 -23.13 -17.75 -6.12
CA SER A 176 -24.10 -18.48 -6.93
C SER A 176 -24.70 -19.67 -6.15
N GLY A 177 -26.02 -19.83 -6.20
CA GLY A 177 -26.76 -20.85 -5.47
C GLY A 177 -27.20 -20.46 -4.04
N TRP A 178 -26.82 -19.28 -3.55
CA TRP A 178 -27.19 -18.76 -2.23
C TRP A 178 -28.24 -17.63 -2.28
N GLU A 179 -28.78 -17.33 -3.45
CA GLU A 179 -29.62 -16.16 -3.75
C GLU A 179 -30.84 -16.08 -2.83
N GLU A 180 -31.52 -17.22 -2.61
CA GLU A 180 -32.78 -17.31 -1.86
C GLU A 180 -32.58 -17.54 -0.35
N ARG A 181 -31.34 -17.62 0.12
CA ARG A 181 -31.03 -17.81 1.54
C ARG A 181 -31.20 -16.51 2.32
N LEU A 182 -31.44 -16.63 3.62
CA LEU A 182 -31.43 -15.51 4.54
C LEU A 182 -30.01 -15.27 5.09
N PRO A 183 -29.63 -14.03 5.45
CA PRO A 183 -28.31 -13.72 5.99
C PRO A 183 -27.88 -14.59 7.18
N GLY A 184 -28.82 -15.00 8.04
CA GLY A 184 -28.54 -15.86 9.19
C GLY A 184 -28.11 -17.29 8.83
N GLU A 185 -28.30 -17.71 7.58
CA GLU A 185 -27.85 -19.02 7.06
C GLU A 185 -26.43 -18.97 6.47
N LEU A 186 -25.82 -17.78 6.42
CA LEU A 186 -24.51 -17.54 5.82
C LEU A 186 -23.40 -17.43 6.87
N SER A 187 -22.19 -17.87 6.50
CA SER A 187 -20.98 -17.56 7.28
C SER A 187 -20.70 -16.05 7.27
N GLY A 188 -19.92 -15.55 8.24
CA GLY A 188 -19.56 -14.13 8.29
C GLY A 188 -18.89 -13.63 7.01
N GLY A 189 -18.01 -14.44 6.42
CA GLY A 189 -17.37 -14.12 5.14
C GLY A 189 -18.35 -14.02 3.97
N MET A 190 -19.33 -14.93 3.93
CA MET A 190 -20.40 -14.85 2.92
C MET A 190 -21.27 -13.61 3.12
N GLN A 191 -21.63 -13.25 4.35
CA GLN A 191 -22.38 -12.03 4.65
C GLN A 191 -21.62 -10.77 4.20
N GLN A 192 -20.30 -10.73 4.35
CA GLN A 192 -19.48 -9.63 3.85
C GLN A 192 -19.54 -9.53 2.32
N ARG A 193 -19.42 -10.66 1.62
CA ARG A 193 -19.54 -10.72 0.15
C ARG A 193 -20.90 -10.23 -0.34
N VAL A 194 -21.98 -10.53 0.37
CA VAL A 194 -23.31 -9.94 0.09
C VAL A 194 -23.30 -8.42 0.27
N GLY A 195 -22.69 -7.91 1.35
CA GLY A 195 -22.59 -6.47 1.61
C GLY A 195 -21.82 -5.72 0.52
N ILE A 196 -20.75 -6.33 0.00
CA ILE A 196 -19.93 -5.81 -1.09
C ILE A 196 -20.70 -5.87 -2.42
N ALA A 197 -21.30 -7.02 -2.74
CA ALA A 197 -22.14 -7.17 -3.93
C ALA A 197 -23.30 -6.15 -3.94
N ARG A 198 -23.92 -5.88 -2.79
CA ARG A 198 -24.96 -4.83 -2.65
C ARG A 198 -24.43 -3.44 -3.02
N ALA A 199 -23.23 -3.10 -2.59
CA ALA A 199 -22.63 -1.80 -2.88
C ALA A 199 -22.28 -1.66 -4.37
N PHE A 200 -21.74 -2.71 -5.00
CA PHE A 200 -21.46 -2.72 -6.44
C PHE A 200 -22.73 -2.75 -7.30
N ALA A 201 -23.76 -3.49 -6.87
CA ALA A 201 -25.02 -3.58 -7.59
C ALA A 201 -25.78 -2.24 -7.67
N ALA A 202 -25.61 -1.36 -6.68
CA ALA A 202 -26.18 -0.03 -6.70
C ALA A 202 -25.57 0.91 -7.76
N ASP A 203 -24.44 0.52 -8.37
CA ASP A 203 -23.77 1.20 -9.49
C ASP A 203 -23.49 2.70 -9.25
N THR A 204 -23.15 3.06 -8.01
CA THR A 204 -22.82 4.44 -7.64
C THR A 204 -21.39 4.81 -8.00
N ASP A 205 -21.08 6.11 -8.05
CA ASP A 205 -19.74 6.62 -8.41
C ASP A 205 -18.70 6.45 -7.28
N VAL A 206 -19.15 6.57 -6.02
CA VAL A 206 -18.31 6.51 -4.82
C VAL A 206 -18.68 5.29 -3.97
N LEU A 207 -17.66 4.53 -3.56
CA LEU A 207 -17.76 3.43 -2.61
C LEU A 207 -17.02 3.77 -1.33
N LEU A 208 -17.75 3.79 -0.21
CA LEU A 208 -17.22 4.06 1.11
C LEU A 208 -17.13 2.75 1.89
N MET A 209 -15.94 2.29 2.25
CA MET A 209 -15.73 1.01 2.94
C MET A 209 -15.12 1.25 4.33
N ASP A 210 -15.86 0.90 5.39
CA ASP A 210 -15.43 1.06 6.79
C ASP A 210 -14.99 -0.31 7.36
N GLU A 211 -13.68 -0.59 7.37
CA GLU A 211 -13.09 -1.87 7.85
C GLU A 211 -13.77 -3.11 7.24
N ALA A 212 -14.05 -3.06 5.93
CA ALA A 212 -14.85 -4.06 5.24
C ALA A 212 -14.24 -5.48 5.25
N PHE A 213 -12.95 -5.63 5.51
CA PHE A 213 -12.30 -6.95 5.50
C PHE A 213 -11.79 -7.41 6.88
N SER A 214 -12.00 -6.61 7.93
CA SER A 214 -11.42 -6.87 9.26
C SER A 214 -11.98 -8.13 9.92
N ALA A 215 -13.23 -8.48 9.63
CA ALA A 215 -13.92 -9.64 10.21
C ALA A 215 -13.66 -10.96 9.44
N LEU A 216 -12.86 -10.90 8.37
CA LEU A 216 -12.58 -12.05 7.50
C LEU A 216 -11.33 -12.80 7.95
N ASP A 217 -11.37 -14.13 7.80
CA ASP A 217 -10.19 -14.99 7.90
C ASP A 217 -9.11 -14.57 6.89
N PRO A 218 -7.81 -14.75 7.20
CA PRO A 218 -6.73 -14.23 6.36
C PRO A 218 -6.75 -14.69 4.89
N LEU A 219 -7.21 -15.92 4.61
CA LEU A 219 -7.28 -16.44 3.24
C LEU A 219 -8.39 -15.73 2.43
N ILE A 220 -9.60 -15.68 2.98
CA ILE A 220 -10.75 -15.03 2.36
C ILE A 220 -10.52 -13.53 2.24
N ARG A 221 -9.85 -12.92 3.23
CA ARG A 221 -9.44 -11.51 3.17
C ARG A 221 -8.63 -11.21 1.91
N ARG A 222 -7.58 -12.01 1.64
CA ARG A 222 -6.72 -11.83 0.45
C ARG A 222 -7.49 -12.01 -0.84
N GLU A 223 -8.28 -13.07 -0.94
CA GLU A 223 -9.13 -13.33 -2.12
C GLU A 223 -10.07 -12.14 -2.40
N MET A 224 -10.68 -11.57 -1.36
CA MET A 224 -11.57 -10.41 -1.50
C MET A 224 -10.82 -9.12 -1.87
N GLN A 225 -9.60 -8.94 -1.37
CA GLN A 225 -8.76 -7.80 -1.73
C GLN A 225 -8.34 -7.88 -3.20
N GLU A 226 -7.91 -9.05 -3.67
CA GLU A 226 -7.57 -9.30 -5.09
C GLU A 226 -8.77 -9.02 -5.99
N GLN A 227 -9.94 -9.56 -5.65
CA GLN A 227 -11.19 -9.27 -6.36
C GLN A 227 -11.54 -7.78 -6.37
N LEU A 228 -11.31 -7.06 -5.27
CA LEU A 228 -11.57 -5.63 -5.22
C LEU A 228 -10.65 -4.86 -6.20
N VAL A 229 -9.37 -5.23 -6.28
CA VAL A 229 -8.41 -4.62 -7.22
C VAL A 229 -8.82 -4.90 -8.67
N GLU A 230 -9.16 -6.15 -8.99
CA GLU A 230 -9.64 -6.53 -10.33
C GLU A 230 -10.90 -5.76 -10.72
N LEU A 231 -11.92 -5.74 -9.84
CA LEU A 231 -13.15 -4.99 -10.07
C LEU A 231 -12.88 -3.50 -10.22
N GLN A 232 -11.94 -2.95 -9.45
CA GLN A 232 -11.59 -1.55 -9.57
C GLN A 232 -10.93 -1.23 -10.91
N GLN A 233 -10.07 -2.11 -11.42
CA GLN A 233 -9.45 -1.94 -12.74
C GLN A 233 -10.50 -1.91 -13.86
N GLU A 234 -11.56 -2.70 -13.74
CA GLU A 234 -12.67 -2.74 -14.70
C GLU A 234 -13.64 -1.56 -14.56
N LEU A 235 -14.09 -1.25 -13.34
CA LEU A 235 -15.20 -0.33 -13.10
C LEU A 235 -14.76 1.12 -12.88
N LYS A 236 -13.49 1.33 -12.49
CA LYS A 236 -12.92 2.66 -12.19
C LYS A 236 -13.78 3.51 -11.26
N LYS A 237 -14.35 2.90 -10.21
CA LYS A 237 -15.16 3.60 -9.20
C LYS A 237 -14.26 4.37 -8.24
N THR A 238 -14.74 5.41 -7.59
CA THR A 238 -13.92 6.09 -6.56
C THR A 238 -14.11 5.35 -5.23
N ILE A 239 -13.04 4.86 -4.61
CA ILE A 239 -13.16 4.08 -3.38
C ILE A 239 -12.46 4.81 -2.23
N VAL A 240 -13.18 5.08 -1.14
CA VAL A 240 -12.58 5.48 0.13
C VAL A 240 -12.60 4.28 1.06
N PHE A 241 -11.42 3.76 1.36
CA PHE A 241 -11.26 2.52 2.10
C PHE A 241 -10.64 2.78 3.48
N ILE A 242 -11.27 2.33 4.56
CA ILE A 242 -10.71 2.43 5.91
C ILE A 242 -10.17 1.08 6.35
N THR A 243 -8.94 1.11 6.87
CA THR A 243 -8.35 -0.04 7.54
C THR A 243 -7.46 0.37 8.71
N HIS A 244 -7.15 -0.61 9.55
CA HIS A 244 -6.08 -0.53 10.55
C HIS A 244 -4.87 -1.40 10.17
N ASP A 245 -4.96 -2.21 9.12
CA ASP A 245 -3.90 -3.06 8.62
C ASP A 245 -3.11 -2.32 7.54
N LEU A 246 -1.81 -2.18 7.76
CA LEU A 246 -0.95 -1.45 6.82
C LEU A 246 -0.66 -2.24 5.55
N ASN A 247 -0.54 -3.56 5.62
CA ASN A 247 -0.31 -4.38 4.42
C ASN A 247 -1.52 -4.26 3.48
N GLU A 248 -2.73 -4.19 4.03
CA GLU A 248 -3.95 -3.94 3.28
C GLU A 248 -3.95 -2.54 2.64
N ALA A 249 -3.54 -1.52 3.39
CA ALA A 249 -3.45 -0.16 2.86
C ALA A 249 -2.45 -0.05 1.69
N MET A 250 -1.32 -0.74 1.81
CA MET A 250 -0.28 -0.75 0.79
C MET A 250 -0.67 -1.58 -0.45
N PHE A 251 -1.41 -2.66 -0.25
CA PHE A 251 -1.86 -3.51 -1.36
C PHE A 251 -3.01 -2.88 -2.17
N LEU A 252 -3.95 -2.20 -1.50
CA LEU A 252 -5.15 -1.67 -2.15
C LEU A 252 -5.01 -0.20 -2.57
N GLY A 253 -4.26 0.60 -1.84
CA GLY A 253 -4.34 2.06 -1.94
C GLY A 253 -3.47 2.65 -3.04
N ASP A 254 -4.05 3.47 -3.91
CA ASP A 254 -3.29 4.37 -4.78
C ASP A 254 -2.66 5.49 -3.93
N ARG A 255 -3.41 5.96 -2.94
CA ARG A 255 -2.98 6.97 -1.95
C ARG A 255 -3.47 6.60 -0.56
N ILE A 256 -2.65 6.89 0.43
CA ILE A 256 -2.88 6.56 1.84
C ILE A 256 -2.85 7.85 2.66
N ALA A 257 -3.88 8.06 3.46
CA ALA A 257 -3.94 9.06 4.51
C ALA A 257 -3.76 8.40 5.89
N VAL A 258 -2.67 8.73 6.57
CA VAL A 258 -2.38 8.25 7.92
C VAL A 258 -3.03 9.19 8.94
N MET A 259 -3.91 8.64 9.79
CA MET A 259 -4.69 9.43 10.74
C MET A 259 -4.34 9.10 12.19
N ARG A 260 -4.02 10.12 12.99
CA ARG A 260 -3.72 10.03 14.42
C ARG A 260 -4.47 11.11 15.19
N ASP A 261 -5.10 10.71 16.29
CA ASP A 261 -5.75 11.65 17.21
C ASP A 261 -6.72 12.64 16.56
N GLY A 262 -7.46 12.18 15.54
CA GLY A 262 -8.42 12.98 14.77
C GLY A 262 -7.80 13.81 13.66
N ARG A 263 -6.47 13.83 13.51
CA ARG A 263 -5.75 14.60 12.50
C ARG A 263 -5.19 13.69 11.43
N ILE A 264 -5.16 14.18 10.19
CA ILE A 264 -4.38 13.58 9.12
C ILE A 264 -2.92 14.02 9.34
N VAL A 265 -2.03 13.04 9.41
CA VAL A 265 -0.62 13.21 9.71
C VAL A 265 0.20 13.28 8.43
N GLN A 266 -0.13 12.41 7.46
CA GLN A 266 0.53 12.33 6.16
C GLN A 266 -0.48 11.83 5.14
N VAL A 267 -0.38 12.34 3.91
CA VAL A 267 -1.05 11.80 2.73
C VAL A 267 0.01 11.59 1.66
N GLY A 268 0.08 10.39 1.08
CA GLY A 268 1.07 10.06 0.06
C GLY A 268 0.73 8.77 -0.65
N THR A 269 1.53 8.40 -1.63
CA THR A 269 1.50 7.06 -2.23
C THR A 269 2.02 6.00 -1.23
N PRO A 270 1.73 4.71 -1.42
CA PRO A 270 2.35 3.63 -0.64
C PRO A 270 3.87 3.79 -0.52
N ASN A 271 4.55 4.15 -1.61
CA ASN A 271 5.99 4.37 -1.63
C ASN A 271 6.40 5.57 -0.74
N ASP A 272 5.72 6.70 -0.83
CA ASP A 272 6.02 7.89 0.01
C ASP A 272 5.89 7.56 1.50
N ILE A 273 4.85 6.80 1.87
CA ILE A 273 4.64 6.40 3.27
C ILE A 273 5.77 5.51 3.78
N LEU A 274 6.29 4.61 2.94
CA LEU A 274 7.36 3.67 3.30
C LEU A 274 8.76 4.31 3.33
N THR A 275 9.04 5.22 2.40
CA THR A 275 10.40 5.76 2.16
C THR A 275 10.63 7.11 2.82
N ASP A 276 9.59 7.94 2.97
CA ASP A 276 9.66 9.26 3.60
C ASP A 276 8.53 9.43 4.64
N PRO A 277 8.59 8.70 5.77
CA PRO A 277 7.60 8.85 6.83
C PRO A 277 7.69 10.24 7.47
N ALA A 278 6.57 10.96 7.53
CA ALA A 278 6.53 12.36 7.97
C ALA A 278 6.93 12.58 9.45
N ASN A 279 6.89 11.53 10.29
CA ASN A 279 7.36 11.55 11.67
C ASN A 279 7.50 10.12 12.24
N ASP A 280 8.06 10.04 13.44
CA ASP A 280 8.30 8.79 14.19
C ASP A 280 7.05 7.92 14.34
N TYR A 281 5.86 8.52 14.41
CA TYR A 281 4.62 7.73 14.48
C TYR A 281 4.40 6.99 13.17
N VAL A 282 4.48 7.66 12.01
CA VAL A 282 4.35 7.00 10.71
C VAL A 282 5.47 5.96 10.52
N ALA A 283 6.71 6.30 10.90
CA ALA A 283 7.85 5.39 10.84
C ALA A 283 7.62 4.10 11.65
N GLN A 284 7.00 4.20 12.82
CA GLN A 284 6.63 3.03 13.63
C GLN A 284 5.55 2.16 12.98
N PHE A 285 4.61 2.74 12.22
CA PHE A 285 3.59 1.95 11.52
C PHE A 285 4.20 1.09 10.42
N VAL A 286 5.19 1.62 9.69
CA VAL A 286 5.74 0.97 8.49
C VAL A 286 6.78 -0.12 8.77
N GLN A 287 7.19 -0.33 10.02
CA GLN A 287 8.25 -1.28 10.37
C GLN A 287 7.92 -2.74 10.02
N ASP A 288 6.67 -3.15 10.20
CA ASP A 288 6.23 -4.53 10.00
C ASP A 288 5.62 -4.79 8.59
N VAL A 289 5.84 -3.87 7.65
CA VAL A 289 5.33 -4.03 6.28
C VAL A 289 6.26 -4.89 5.45
N ASP A 290 5.69 -5.79 4.66
CA ASP A 290 6.43 -6.52 3.63
C ASP A 290 6.76 -5.58 2.45
N ARG A 291 7.86 -4.84 2.59
CA ARG A 291 8.36 -3.88 1.58
C ARG A 291 8.61 -4.53 0.22
N ALA A 292 8.95 -5.83 0.19
CA ALA A 292 9.24 -6.55 -1.06
C ALA A 292 8.04 -6.60 -2.01
N ARG A 293 6.83 -6.55 -1.45
CA ARG A 293 5.57 -6.63 -2.19
C ARG A 293 5.01 -5.28 -2.62
N VAL A 294 5.59 -4.19 -2.10
CA VAL A 294 5.08 -2.82 -2.32
C VAL A 294 6.04 -2.03 -3.19
N LEU A 295 7.34 -2.12 -2.91
CA LEU A 295 8.36 -1.40 -3.65
C LEU A 295 8.61 -2.07 -5.01
N THR A 296 8.77 -1.24 -6.02
CA THR A 296 9.05 -1.65 -7.40
C THR A 296 10.52 -1.45 -7.75
N ALA A 297 10.95 -2.03 -8.87
CA ALA A 297 12.29 -1.84 -9.41
C ALA A 297 12.60 -0.35 -9.65
N GLY A 298 11.60 0.43 -10.08
CA GLY A 298 11.71 1.87 -10.29
C GLY A 298 11.95 2.67 -9.01
N ASP A 299 11.38 2.22 -7.88
CA ASP A 299 11.51 2.89 -6.59
C ASP A 299 12.92 2.75 -5.98
N VAL A 300 13.61 1.64 -6.30
CA VAL A 300 14.92 1.31 -5.70
C VAL A 300 16.08 1.34 -6.69
N MET A 301 15.83 1.54 -7.99
CA MET A 301 16.90 1.53 -8.98
C MET A 301 17.89 2.67 -8.80
N GLU A 302 19.14 2.36 -9.12
CA GLU A 302 20.24 3.32 -9.15
C GLU A 302 20.67 3.61 -10.60
N PRO A 303 21.32 4.76 -10.85
CA PRO A 303 21.87 5.05 -12.17
C PRO A 303 22.86 3.98 -12.65
N PRO A 304 22.77 3.52 -13.90
CA PRO A 304 23.65 2.47 -14.41
C PRO A 304 25.06 3.04 -14.64
N ARG A 305 26.03 2.65 -13.79
CA ARG A 305 27.41 3.16 -13.85
C ARG A 305 28.27 2.44 -14.89
N ALA A 306 28.20 1.12 -14.93
CA ALA A 306 29.03 0.28 -15.79
C ALA A 306 28.41 0.10 -17.18
N VAL A 307 28.37 1.18 -17.98
CA VAL A 307 27.75 1.19 -19.32
C VAL A 307 28.74 1.65 -20.37
N VAL A 308 28.79 0.96 -21.51
CA VAL A 308 29.57 1.35 -22.68
C VAL A 308 28.71 1.37 -23.95
N PRO A 309 28.94 2.31 -24.88
CA PRO A 309 28.29 2.27 -26.19
C PRO A 309 28.75 1.04 -26.99
N GLY A 310 27.86 0.42 -27.76
CA GLY A 310 28.21 -0.69 -28.67
C GLY A 310 29.13 -0.27 -29.82
N SER A 311 29.23 1.04 -30.09
CA SER A 311 30.23 1.61 -31.00
C SER A 311 31.62 1.74 -30.37
N ALA A 312 31.75 1.55 -29.05
CA ALA A 312 33.03 1.56 -28.38
C ALA A 312 33.77 0.24 -28.59
N GLY A 313 35.10 0.31 -28.70
CA GLY A 313 35.93 -0.87 -28.86
C GLY A 313 36.19 -1.63 -27.54
N PRO A 314 36.68 -2.88 -27.60
CA PRO A 314 37.02 -3.71 -26.45
C PRO A 314 37.91 -3.04 -25.39
N ARG A 315 38.84 -2.18 -25.81
CA ARG A 315 39.74 -1.43 -24.90
C ARG A 315 38.98 -0.44 -24.01
N THR A 316 37.93 0.20 -24.53
CA THR A 316 37.10 1.14 -23.77
C THR A 316 36.28 0.39 -22.73
N ALA A 317 35.75 -0.79 -23.07
CA ALA A 317 35.06 -1.66 -22.13
C ALA A 317 35.99 -2.10 -20.97
N LEU A 318 37.21 -2.56 -21.26
CA LEU A 318 38.18 -2.92 -20.21
C LEU A 318 38.59 -1.73 -19.34
N ARG A 319 38.77 -0.53 -19.94
CA ARG A 319 39.07 0.69 -19.17
C ARG A 319 37.93 1.01 -18.22
N THR A 320 36.68 0.95 -18.70
CA THR A 320 35.48 1.21 -17.88
C THR A 320 35.37 0.21 -16.73
N MET A 321 35.55 -1.09 -17.02
CA MET A 321 35.57 -2.16 -16.02
C MET A 321 36.64 -1.92 -14.95
N ARG A 322 37.86 -1.56 -15.37
CA ARG A 322 38.97 -1.26 -14.46
C ARG A 322 38.68 -0.04 -13.58
N ASP A 323 38.22 1.05 -14.18
CA ASP A 323 38.02 2.33 -13.49
C ASP A 323 36.85 2.23 -12.48
N LEU A 324 35.84 1.41 -12.78
CA LEU A 324 34.72 1.11 -11.89
C LEU A 324 34.92 -0.14 -11.02
N GLN A 325 36.08 -0.80 -11.13
CA GLN A 325 36.43 -2.04 -10.42
C GLN A 325 35.36 -3.14 -10.53
N THR A 326 34.79 -3.32 -11.73
CA THR A 326 33.77 -4.33 -12.05
C THR A 326 34.27 -5.32 -13.10
N SER A 327 33.73 -6.53 -13.12
CA SER A 327 34.08 -7.58 -14.08
C SER A 327 33.19 -7.59 -15.34
N ALA A 328 32.21 -6.69 -15.42
CA ALA A 328 31.31 -6.61 -16.58
C ALA A 328 30.74 -5.21 -16.80
N CYS A 329 30.25 -4.96 -18.00
CA CYS A 329 29.55 -3.73 -18.38
C CYS A 329 28.33 -4.05 -19.24
N PHE A 330 27.29 -3.24 -19.10
CA PHE A 330 26.17 -3.19 -20.03
C PHE A 330 26.59 -2.49 -21.32
N VAL A 331 26.12 -2.98 -22.45
CA VAL A 331 26.37 -2.40 -23.76
C VAL A 331 25.08 -1.78 -24.29
N THR A 332 25.12 -0.52 -24.70
CA THR A 332 23.94 0.23 -25.17
C THR A 332 24.15 0.89 -26.52
N THR A 333 23.07 1.24 -27.20
CA THR A 333 23.11 2.12 -28.38
C THR A 333 23.28 3.59 -27.99
N GLY A 334 23.47 4.48 -28.98
CA GLY A 334 23.43 5.93 -28.72
C GLY A 334 22.07 6.42 -28.17
N ALA A 335 20.99 5.68 -28.41
CA ALA A 335 19.66 5.94 -27.85
C ALA A 335 19.44 5.27 -26.47
N ARG A 336 20.50 4.72 -25.85
CA ARG A 336 20.50 3.98 -24.58
C ARG A 336 19.72 2.65 -24.59
N THR A 337 19.33 2.16 -25.77
CA THR A 337 18.74 0.82 -25.91
C THR A 337 19.73 -0.24 -25.46
N LEU A 338 19.29 -1.16 -24.59
CA LEU A 338 20.13 -2.22 -24.05
C LEU A 338 20.40 -3.29 -25.12
N LEU A 339 21.67 -3.47 -25.48
CA LEU A 339 22.10 -4.49 -26.45
C LEU A 339 22.51 -5.81 -25.79
N GLY A 340 23.04 -5.74 -24.57
CA GLY A 340 23.53 -6.91 -23.84
C GLY A 340 24.59 -6.55 -22.81
N VAL A 341 25.39 -7.54 -22.44
CA VAL A 341 26.50 -7.41 -21.48
C VAL A 341 27.79 -7.98 -22.05
N VAL A 342 28.92 -7.43 -21.60
CA VAL A 342 30.26 -7.94 -21.90
C VAL A 342 31.03 -8.14 -20.59
N ARG A 343 31.82 -9.22 -20.52
CA ARG A 343 32.61 -9.59 -19.34
C ARG A 343 34.10 -9.44 -19.61
N ASP A 344 34.84 -9.07 -18.57
CA ASP A 344 36.28 -8.86 -18.56
C ASP A 344 37.08 -9.97 -19.27
N LYS A 345 36.79 -11.24 -18.97
CA LYS A 345 37.47 -12.41 -19.55
C LYS A 345 37.30 -12.48 -21.07
N ASP A 346 36.08 -12.29 -21.56
CA ASP A 346 35.77 -12.38 -22.99
C ASP A 346 36.36 -11.20 -23.75
N VAL A 347 36.21 -9.99 -23.21
CA VAL A 347 36.77 -8.76 -23.79
C VAL A 347 38.30 -8.80 -23.79
N LEU A 348 38.94 -9.30 -22.73
CA LEU A 348 40.40 -9.43 -22.66
C LEU A 348 40.94 -10.41 -23.69
N ARG A 349 40.26 -11.55 -23.90
CA ARG A 349 40.61 -12.50 -24.98
C ARG A 349 40.52 -11.81 -26.35
N GLN A 350 39.43 -11.10 -26.60
CA GLN A 350 39.21 -10.42 -27.88
C GLN A 350 40.26 -9.31 -28.14
N VAL A 351 40.69 -8.59 -27.10
CA VAL A 351 41.78 -7.60 -27.24
C VAL A 351 43.12 -8.26 -27.62
N ARG A 352 43.42 -9.44 -27.06
CA ARG A 352 44.64 -10.20 -27.39
C ARG A 352 44.62 -10.73 -28.82
N GLU A 353 43.44 -11.09 -29.31
CA GLU A 353 43.20 -11.58 -30.67
C GLU A 353 43.12 -10.43 -31.71
N GLY A 354 43.22 -9.17 -31.28
CA GLY A 354 43.21 -8.00 -32.16
C GLY A 354 41.82 -7.54 -32.60
N GLY A 355 40.74 -8.00 -31.93
CA GLY A 355 39.38 -7.58 -32.23
C GLY A 355 39.13 -6.09 -31.99
N THR A 356 38.23 -5.50 -32.79
CA THR A 356 38.00 -4.05 -32.83
C THR A 356 36.60 -3.63 -32.39
N ASP A 357 35.63 -4.54 -32.37
CA ASP A 357 34.26 -4.29 -31.92
C ASP A 357 33.88 -5.20 -30.74
N LEU A 358 32.71 -4.96 -30.13
CA LEU A 358 32.20 -5.75 -29.00
C LEU A 358 31.19 -6.83 -29.42
N LYS A 359 30.90 -7.01 -30.72
CA LYS A 359 29.79 -7.84 -31.18
C LYS A 359 30.00 -9.32 -30.88
N ASP A 360 31.22 -9.81 -31.06
CA ASP A 360 31.54 -11.24 -30.88
C ASP A 360 31.52 -11.69 -29.41
N VAL A 361 31.77 -10.75 -28.50
CA VAL A 361 31.79 -10.96 -27.04
C VAL A 361 30.50 -10.52 -26.35
N LEU A 362 29.57 -9.94 -27.11
CA LEU A 362 28.26 -9.54 -26.57
C LEU A 362 27.48 -10.79 -26.16
N ARG A 363 26.88 -10.73 -24.98
CA ARG A 363 26.00 -11.76 -24.45
C ARG A 363 24.66 -11.15 -24.06
N PRO A 364 23.56 -11.92 -24.13
CA PRO A 364 22.27 -11.46 -23.62
C PRO A 364 22.38 -11.04 -22.15
N THR A 365 21.67 -9.99 -21.78
CA THR A 365 21.56 -9.57 -20.39
C THR A 365 20.74 -10.61 -19.62
N PRO A 366 21.27 -11.20 -18.53
CA PRO A 366 20.62 -12.32 -17.85
C PRO A 366 19.37 -11.92 -17.06
N SER A 367 19.29 -10.66 -16.60
CA SER A 367 18.21 -10.19 -15.74
C SER A 367 17.78 -8.79 -16.15
N VAL A 368 16.60 -8.69 -16.73
CA VAL A 368 16.01 -7.45 -17.25
C VAL A 368 14.57 -7.36 -16.76
N VAL A 369 14.20 -6.22 -16.18
CA VAL A 369 12.88 -5.97 -15.59
C VAL A 369 12.33 -4.62 -16.04
N ARG A 370 11.01 -4.46 -15.89
CA ARG A 370 10.30 -3.19 -16.06
C ARG A 370 10.31 -2.40 -14.74
N PRO A 371 10.17 -1.08 -14.76
CA PRO A 371 10.23 -0.26 -13.55
C PRO A 371 9.08 -0.55 -12.57
N ASP A 372 7.92 -0.98 -13.04
CA ASP A 372 6.73 -1.32 -12.25
C ASP A 372 6.80 -2.72 -11.58
N GLN A 373 7.83 -3.51 -11.88
CA GLN A 373 7.95 -4.86 -11.35
C GLN A 373 8.37 -4.85 -9.87
N VAL A 374 7.65 -5.60 -9.03
CA VAL A 374 7.86 -5.63 -7.58
C VAL A 374 9.16 -6.32 -7.18
N ILE A 375 9.78 -5.84 -6.10
CA ILE A 375 11.07 -6.33 -5.58
C ILE A 375 11.06 -7.84 -5.27
N SER A 376 9.92 -8.39 -4.82
CA SER A 376 9.79 -9.83 -4.55
C SER A 376 10.16 -10.70 -5.75
N ASP A 377 9.88 -10.23 -6.97
CA ASP A 377 10.11 -10.97 -8.20
C ASP A 377 11.55 -10.81 -8.71
N LEU A 378 12.26 -9.79 -8.21
CA LEU A 378 13.65 -9.51 -8.57
C LEU A 378 14.64 -10.45 -7.86
N PHE A 379 14.26 -11.09 -6.76
CA PHE A 379 15.19 -11.92 -5.96
C PHE A 379 15.76 -13.10 -6.73
N GLU A 380 14.91 -13.87 -7.41
CA GLU A 380 15.33 -15.02 -8.20
C GLU A 380 16.36 -14.59 -9.26
N MET A 381 16.01 -13.56 -10.03
CA MET A 381 16.88 -12.96 -11.04
C MET A 381 18.20 -12.44 -10.46
N ALA A 382 18.13 -11.73 -9.33
CA ALA A 382 19.31 -11.14 -8.69
C ALA A 382 20.24 -12.18 -8.06
N VAL A 383 19.73 -13.35 -7.66
CA VAL A 383 20.54 -14.46 -7.11
C VAL A 383 21.27 -15.20 -8.22
N GLU A 384 20.59 -15.51 -9.31
CA GLU A 384 21.16 -16.24 -10.45
C GLU A 384 22.12 -15.39 -11.28
N SER A 385 21.88 -14.08 -11.33
CA SER A 385 22.75 -13.16 -12.05
C SER A 385 23.93 -12.69 -11.18
N PRO A 386 25.16 -12.75 -11.71
CA PRO A 386 26.32 -12.10 -11.09
C PRO A 386 26.37 -10.59 -11.38
N LEU A 387 25.39 -10.05 -12.12
CA LEU A 387 25.26 -8.64 -12.47
C LEU A 387 24.03 -8.03 -11.81
N PRO A 388 24.03 -6.71 -11.54
CA PRO A 388 22.82 -5.98 -11.15
C PRO A 388 21.67 -6.26 -12.13
N VAL A 389 20.44 -6.29 -11.64
CA VAL A 389 19.26 -6.44 -12.49
C VAL A 389 19.09 -5.16 -13.29
N ALA A 390 18.97 -5.26 -14.62
CA ALA A 390 18.80 -4.10 -15.48
C ALA A 390 17.32 -3.67 -15.54
N VAL A 391 17.07 -2.37 -15.37
CA VAL A 391 15.71 -1.80 -15.47
C VAL A 391 15.57 -1.05 -16.79
N ILE A 392 14.59 -1.43 -17.60
CA ILE A 392 14.35 -0.87 -18.93
C ILE A 392 12.96 -0.23 -19.08
N ASP A 393 12.87 0.86 -19.84
CA ASP A 393 11.60 1.46 -20.24
C ASP A 393 10.95 0.74 -21.42
N ASP A 394 9.72 1.08 -21.78
CA ASP A 394 8.94 0.46 -22.88
C ASP A 394 9.62 0.53 -24.26
N GLN A 395 10.67 1.34 -24.41
CA GLN A 395 11.48 1.47 -25.63
C GLN A 395 12.81 0.69 -25.52
N ASP A 396 12.89 -0.23 -24.55
CA ASP A 396 14.03 -1.06 -24.19
C ASP A 396 15.29 -0.25 -23.84
N ARG A 397 15.13 0.98 -23.35
CA ARG A 397 16.23 1.82 -22.91
C ARG A 397 16.60 1.50 -21.48
N LEU A 398 17.90 1.37 -21.21
CA LEU A 398 18.42 1.18 -19.86
C LEU A 398 18.28 2.48 -19.06
N ILE A 399 17.31 2.50 -18.14
CA ILE A 399 17.03 3.65 -17.28
C ILE A 399 17.71 3.52 -15.90
N GLY A 400 17.91 2.29 -15.43
CA GLY A 400 18.43 2.01 -14.09
C GLY A 400 19.02 0.61 -13.95
N VAL A 401 19.63 0.36 -12.81
CA VAL A 401 20.01 -0.98 -12.35
C VAL A 401 19.64 -1.15 -10.89
N VAL A 402 19.32 -2.38 -10.49
CA VAL A 402 19.11 -2.75 -9.08
C VAL A 402 20.27 -3.65 -8.64
N PRO A 403 21.28 -3.10 -7.94
CA PRO A 403 22.31 -3.91 -7.30
C PRO A 403 21.72 -4.82 -6.23
N ARG A 404 22.35 -5.98 -6.00
CA ARG A 404 21.91 -6.93 -4.97
C ARG A 404 21.91 -6.31 -3.57
N VAL A 405 22.88 -5.43 -3.28
CA VAL A 405 22.94 -4.73 -1.99
C VAL A 405 21.76 -3.77 -1.82
N THR A 406 21.35 -3.08 -2.88
CA THR A 406 20.19 -2.18 -2.88
C THR A 406 18.89 -2.97 -2.70
N LEU A 407 18.78 -4.14 -3.35
CA LEU A 407 17.66 -5.06 -3.15
C LEU A 407 17.55 -5.54 -1.69
N LEU A 408 18.68 -5.89 -1.07
CA LEU A 408 18.73 -6.29 0.35
C LEU A 408 18.45 -5.11 1.29
N ALA A 409 19.00 -3.94 1.00
CA ALA A 409 18.76 -2.73 1.78
C ALA A 409 17.27 -2.37 1.76
N ALA A 410 16.61 -2.46 0.61
CA ALA A 410 15.18 -2.18 0.45
C ALA A 410 14.25 -3.08 1.29
N LEU A 411 14.70 -4.28 1.68
CA LEU A 411 13.96 -5.15 2.61
C LEU A 411 14.04 -4.70 4.07
N THR A 412 14.97 -3.81 4.38
CA THR A 412 15.30 -3.42 5.74
C THR A 412 15.23 -1.90 5.88
N ASP A 413 15.21 -1.39 7.10
CA ASP A 413 15.36 0.05 7.37
C ASP A 413 16.84 0.49 7.36
N LEU A 414 17.73 -0.32 6.77
CA LEU A 414 19.15 -0.04 6.73
C LEU A 414 19.47 0.82 5.49
N PRO A 415 20.20 1.93 5.65
CA PRO A 415 20.72 2.65 4.50
C PRO A 415 21.60 1.69 3.66
N ALA A 416 21.51 1.77 2.33
CA ALA A 416 22.33 0.98 1.39
C ALA A 416 23.85 1.27 1.46
N ILE A 417 24.25 2.07 2.46
CA ILE A 417 25.63 2.41 2.76
C ILE A 417 26.17 1.27 3.62
N THR A 418 27.16 0.55 3.12
CA THR A 418 27.96 -0.36 3.95
C THR A 418 28.76 0.49 4.94
N THR A 419 28.20 0.78 6.10
CA THR A 419 29.00 1.13 7.26
C THR A 419 29.74 -0.12 7.72
N GLU A 420 30.95 0.04 8.23
CA GLU A 420 31.67 -1.06 8.87
C GLU A 420 30.74 -1.73 9.88
N ILE A 421 30.53 -3.04 9.75
CA ILE A 421 29.94 -3.84 10.82
C ILE A 421 30.84 -3.58 12.02
N PRO A 422 30.34 -3.05 13.16
CA PRO A 422 31.17 -2.97 14.35
C PRO A 422 31.59 -4.40 14.63
N VAL A 423 32.89 -4.68 14.47
CA VAL A 423 33.45 -5.94 14.92
C VAL A 423 33.08 -5.99 16.40
N ILE A 424 32.14 -6.87 16.74
CA ILE A 424 31.94 -7.25 18.13
C ILE A 424 33.26 -7.93 18.47
N GLU A 425 34.20 -7.17 19.04
CA GLU A 425 35.42 -7.74 19.58
C GLU A 425 34.95 -8.85 20.52
N PRO A 426 35.33 -10.12 20.27
CA PRO A 426 34.95 -11.17 21.18
C PRO A 426 35.44 -10.75 22.56
N LEU A 427 34.52 -10.71 23.53
CA LEU A 427 34.86 -10.42 24.92
C LEU A 427 36.11 -11.23 25.26
N PRO A 428 37.18 -10.61 25.79
CA PRO A 428 38.41 -11.31 26.06
C PRO A 428 38.09 -12.54 26.92
N THR A 429 38.31 -13.72 26.35
CA THR A 429 38.09 -14.97 27.06
C THR A 429 39.18 -15.09 28.10
N VAL A 430 38.85 -14.72 29.34
CA VAL A 430 39.69 -15.06 30.48
C VAL A 430 39.85 -16.59 30.46
N THR A 431 41.08 -17.06 30.25
CA THR A 431 41.33 -18.50 30.13
C THR A 431 41.05 -19.18 31.47
N SER A 432 40.57 -20.42 31.44
CA SER A 432 40.36 -21.22 32.65
C SER A 432 41.63 -21.34 33.50
N ALA A 433 42.81 -21.31 32.86
CA ALA A 433 44.11 -21.25 33.53
C ALA A 433 44.28 -19.97 34.36
N MET A 434 43.98 -18.79 33.79
CA MET A 434 44.02 -17.51 34.53
C MET A 434 43.02 -17.48 35.68
N ILE A 435 41.82 -18.03 35.49
CA ILE A 435 40.81 -18.13 36.56
C ILE A 435 41.32 -19.05 37.68
N THR A 436 41.91 -20.19 37.33
CA THR A 436 42.43 -21.18 38.29
C THR A 436 43.62 -20.63 39.08
N GLU A 437 44.54 -19.91 38.43
CA GLU A 437 45.70 -19.27 39.07
C GLU A 437 45.29 -18.13 40.01
N THR A 438 44.29 -17.33 39.60
CA THR A 438 43.73 -16.26 40.44
C THR A 438 43.02 -16.83 41.66
N LEU A 439 42.27 -17.92 41.53
CA LEU A 439 41.62 -18.59 42.67
C LEU A 439 42.62 -19.32 43.58
N ALA A 440 43.71 -19.86 43.03
CA ALA A 440 44.77 -20.49 43.82
C ALA A 440 45.56 -19.47 44.66
N THR A 441 45.77 -18.26 44.15
CA THR A 441 46.41 -17.17 44.91
C THR A 441 45.51 -16.64 46.02
N THR A 442 44.18 -16.59 45.83
CA THR A 442 43.23 -16.24 46.90
C THR A 442 43.23 -17.27 48.05
N HIS A 443 43.43 -18.56 47.74
CA HIS A 443 43.53 -19.60 48.77
C HIS A 443 44.82 -19.51 49.59
N LEU A 444 45.95 -19.12 48.98
CA LEU A 444 47.22 -18.93 49.70
C LEU A 444 47.19 -17.71 50.63
N GLU A 445 46.51 -16.63 50.24
CA GLU A 445 46.29 -15.47 51.12
C GLU A 445 45.36 -15.80 52.30
N SER A 446 44.28 -16.55 52.07
CA SER A 446 43.38 -17.01 53.16
C SER A 446 44.05 -17.99 54.14
N ALA A 447 44.97 -18.83 53.66
CA ALA A 447 45.71 -19.76 54.50
C ALA A 447 46.80 -19.05 55.32
N ALA A 448 47.42 -17.99 54.78
CA ALA A 448 48.34 -17.14 55.52
C ALA A 448 47.64 -16.32 56.61
N GLU A 449 46.42 -15.81 56.36
CA GLU A 449 45.61 -15.11 57.37
C GLU A 449 45.09 -16.06 58.47
N ALA A 450 44.71 -17.30 58.14
CA ALA A 450 44.27 -18.27 59.14
C ALA A 450 45.40 -18.73 60.08
N VAL A 451 46.65 -18.82 59.60
CA VAL A 451 47.82 -19.14 60.43
C VAL A 451 48.23 -17.95 61.32
N ALA A 452 48.05 -16.71 60.82
CA ALA A 452 48.25 -15.51 61.64
C ALA A 452 47.20 -15.39 62.76
N ALA A 453 45.93 -15.69 62.49
CA ALA A 453 44.87 -15.66 63.50
C ALA A 453 44.99 -16.77 64.57
N GLY A 454 45.48 -17.96 64.21
CA GLY A 454 45.65 -19.08 65.15
C GLY A 454 46.84 -18.96 66.12
N SER A 455 47.72 -17.97 65.93
CA SER A 455 48.88 -17.73 66.80
C SER A 455 48.67 -16.61 67.83
N GLU A 456 47.54 -15.89 67.79
CA GLU A 456 47.14 -14.90 68.81
C GLU A 456 46.21 -15.46 69.90
N GLU A 457 45.69 -16.69 69.78
CA GLU A 457 44.82 -17.34 70.79
C GLU A 457 45.55 -18.37 71.69
N ALA A 458 46.88 -18.47 71.61
CA ALA A 458 47.70 -19.28 72.51
C ALA A 458 48.72 -18.42 73.28
N LEU A 459 48.21 -17.56 74.17
CA LEU A 459 48.94 -16.87 75.24
C LEU A 459 48.10 -16.83 76.51
#